data_AF-A0A3N7D6Y5-F1
#
_entry.id   AF-A0A3N7D6Y5-F1
#
_cell.length_a   1.000
_cell.length_b   1.000
_cell.length_c   1.000
_cell.angle_alpha   90.00
_cell.angle_beta   90.00
_cell.angle_gamma   90.00
#
_symmetry.space_group_name_H-M   'P 1'
#
loop_
_entity.id
_entity.type
_entity.pdbx_description
1 polymer ?
#
loop_
_entity_poly.entity_id
_entity_poly.type
_entity_poly.pdbx_seq_one_letter_code
_entity_poly.pdbx_strand_id
1 'polypeptide(L)'
;MLECRDGALYTGISTDVTRRYAAHCAGKGARYTRLNPPQRIVLIHPFADKSQALKAEHAIKRLSAAAKRQLAAQGDLNAWLATSPRQASDTQ
;
A
#
# COMPACT_ATOMS: atom_id res chain seq x y z
N MET A 1 2.69 -1.28 2.14
CA MET A 1 1.98 -0.37 3.07
C MET A 1 2.87 -0.09 4.26
N LEU A 2 2.95 1.18 4.65
CA LEU A 2 3.80 1.66 5.74
C LEU A 2 2.94 2.16 6.89
N GLU A 3 3.35 1.87 8.12
CA GLU A 3 2.85 2.58 9.30
C GLU A 3 3.76 3.77 9.57
N CYS A 4 3.17 4.96 9.58
CA CYS A 4 3.85 6.23 9.81
C CYS A 4 3.81 6.63 11.28
N ARG A 5 4.71 7.54 11.68
CA ARG A 5 4.85 7.99 13.08
C ARG A 5 3.56 8.55 13.70
N ASP A 6 2.67 9.10 12.90
CA ASP A 6 1.35 9.60 13.30
C ASP A 6 0.29 8.50 13.43
N GLY A 7 0.67 7.23 13.28
CA GLY A 7 -0.22 6.06 13.31
C GLY A 7 -1.03 5.87 12.03
N ALA A 8 -0.84 6.71 11.02
CA ALA A 8 -1.51 6.58 9.74
C ALA A 8 -0.86 5.49 8.87
N LEU A 9 -1.66 4.95 7.94
CA LEU A 9 -1.20 3.97 6.98
C LEU A 9 -1.00 4.60 5.60
N TYR A 10 0.25 4.63 5.16
CA TYR A 10 0.65 5.12 3.83
C TYR A 10 0.76 3.96 2.84
N THR A 11 0.15 4.13 1.66
CA THR A 11 0.13 3.12 0.60
C THR A 11 0.86 3.64 -0.65
N GLY A 12 1.64 2.75 -1.25
CA GLY A 12 2.56 3.04 -2.34
C GLY A 12 2.91 1.76 -3.09
N ILE A 13 3.26 1.88 -4.36
CA ILE A 13 3.88 0.80 -5.15
C ILE A 13 5.37 1.07 -5.36
N SER A 14 6.16 0.01 -5.52
CA SER A 14 7.56 0.10 -5.91
C SER A 14 8.04 -1.20 -6.53
N THR A 15 8.97 -1.12 -7.47
CA THR A 15 9.73 -2.28 -7.98
C THR A 15 10.84 -2.70 -7.02
N ASP A 16 11.26 -1.82 -6.11
CA ASP A 16 12.26 -2.09 -5.07
C ASP A 16 11.76 -1.50 -3.75
N VAL A 17 11.02 -2.32 -3.01
CA VAL A 17 10.37 -1.95 -1.75
C VAL A 17 11.39 -1.54 -0.69
N THR A 18 12.52 -2.26 -0.60
CA THR A 18 13.56 -2.02 0.40
C THR A 18 14.24 -0.67 0.18
N ARG A 19 14.68 -0.40 -1.04
CA ARG A 19 15.28 0.90 -1.40
C ARG A 19 14.28 2.03 -1.19
N ARG A 20 13.02 1.84 -1.59
CA ARG A 20 11.98 2.86 -1.43
C ARG A 20 11.69 3.15 0.04
N TYR A 21 11.60 2.12 0.87
CA TYR A 21 11.43 2.26 2.32
C TYR A 21 12.58 3.04 2.95
N ALA A 22 13.84 2.67 2.64
CA ALA A 22 15.02 3.38 3.13
C ALA A 22 15.00 4.87 2.73
N ALA A 23 14.62 5.20 1.49
CA ALA A 23 14.47 6.58 1.05
C ALA A 23 13.39 7.35 1.84
N HIS A 24 12.26 6.69 2.16
CA HIS A 24 11.23 7.27 3.01
C HIS A 24 11.73 7.54 4.44
N CYS A 25 12.42 6.57 5.07
CA CYS A 25 13.03 6.75 6.39
C CYS A 25 14.07 7.87 6.41
N ALA A 26 14.84 8.04 5.34
CA ALA A 26 15.85 9.09 5.20
C ALA A 26 15.26 10.48 4.82
N GLY A 27 13.93 10.64 4.79
CA GLY A 27 13.28 11.92 4.42
C GLY A 27 13.37 12.29 2.94
N LYS A 28 13.85 11.37 2.08
CA LYS A 28 13.97 11.53 0.62
C LYS A 28 12.78 10.94 -0.14
N GLY A 29 11.70 10.63 0.58
CA GLY A 29 10.47 10.05 0.06
C GLY A 29 9.42 11.07 -0.38
N ALA A 30 8.17 10.62 -0.42
CA ALA A 30 7.02 11.51 -0.68
C ALA A 30 6.89 12.60 0.40
N ARG A 31 6.28 13.75 0.03
CA ARG A 31 6.05 14.88 0.95
C ARG A 31 5.46 14.44 2.29
N TYR A 32 4.44 13.59 2.25
CA TYR A 32 3.79 13.05 3.45
C TYR A 32 4.78 12.28 4.33
N THR A 33 5.48 11.29 3.76
CA THR A 33 6.45 10.47 4.51
C THR A 33 7.68 11.26 5.00
N ARG A 34 7.96 12.44 4.44
CA ARG A 34 9.01 13.32 4.96
C ARG A 34 8.57 14.02 6.25
N LEU A 35 7.28 14.37 6.36
CA LEU A 35 6.69 14.97 7.56
C LEU A 35 6.33 13.90 8.60
N ASN A 36 5.91 12.73 8.15
CA ASN A 36 5.50 11.57 8.95
C ASN A 36 6.33 10.34 8.53
N PRO A 37 7.59 10.22 8.99
CA PRO A 37 8.47 9.12 8.60
C PRO A 37 7.85 7.76 8.95
N PRO A 38 8.03 6.75 8.09
CA PRO A 38 7.53 5.42 8.36
C PRO A 38 8.32 4.76 9.50
N GLN A 39 7.62 4.05 10.38
CA GLN A 39 8.20 3.27 11.47
C GLN A 39 8.46 1.81 11.05
N ARG A 40 7.55 1.24 10.25
CA ARG A 40 7.67 -0.13 9.74
C ARG A 40 6.87 -0.35 8.47
N ILE A 41 7.21 -1.42 7.76
CA ILE A 41 6.38 -1.97 6.70
C ILE A 41 5.37 -2.93 7.33
N VAL A 42 4.08 -2.72 7.08
CA VAL A 42 3.00 -3.55 7.65
C VAL A 42 2.39 -4.52 6.65
N LEU A 43 2.58 -4.30 5.36
CA LEU A 43 2.13 -5.21 4.30
C LEU A 43 3.00 -5.02 3.06
N ILE A 44 3.46 -6.11 2.47
CA ILE A 44 4.09 -6.16 1.15
C ILE A 44 3.33 -7.19 0.34
N HIS A 45 3.01 -6.86 -0.90
CA HIS A 45 2.37 -7.80 -1.80
C HIS A 45 2.94 -7.62 -3.22
N PRO A 46 3.48 -8.68 -3.83
CA PRO A 46 3.95 -8.64 -5.21
C PRO A 46 2.77 -8.65 -6.19
N PHE A 47 2.92 -7.97 -7.31
CA PHE A 47 1.97 -8.00 -8.42
C PHE A 47 2.70 -8.40 -9.70
N ALA A 48 1.98 -9.08 -10.60
CA ALA A 48 2.55 -9.52 -11.89
C ALA A 48 2.98 -8.33 -12.76
N ASP A 49 2.24 -7.23 -12.71
CA ASP A 49 2.52 -6.04 -13.50
C ASP A 49 2.16 -4.74 -12.77
N LYS A 50 2.63 -3.62 -13.35
CA LYS A 50 2.41 -2.27 -12.83
C LYS A 50 0.93 -1.87 -12.84
N SER A 51 0.15 -2.33 -13.81
CA SER A 51 -1.27 -1.97 -13.94
C SER A 51 -2.07 -2.54 -12.78
N GLN A 52 -1.89 -3.84 -12.47
CA GLN A 52 -2.51 -4.48 -11.32
C GLN A 52 -2.09 -3.82 -10.00
N ALA A 53 -0.79 -3.52 -9.84
CA ALA A 53 -0.30 -2.83 -8.65
C ALA A 53 -0.96 -1.45 -8.45
N LEU A 54 -1.10 -0.66 -9.53
CA LEU A 54 -1.76 0.65 -9.49
C LEU A 54 -3.25 0.54 -9.19
N LYS A 55 -3.96 -0.42 -9.80
CA LYS A 55 -5.38 -0.69 -9.52
C LYS A 55 -5.61 -1.04 -8.05
N ALA A 56 -4.79 -1.95 -7.51
CA ALA A 56 -4.84 -2.32 -6.11
C ALA A 56 -4.51 -1.14 -5.19
N GLU A 57 -3.45 -0.38 -5.48
CA GLU A 57 -3.06 0.80 -4.70
C GLU A 57 -4.19 1.84 -4.66
N HIS A 58 -4.83 2.12 -5.80
CA HIS A 58 -5.97 3.03 -5.89
C HIS A 58 -7.16 2.56 -5.07
N ALA A 59 -7.50 1.26 -5.14
CA ALA A 59 -8.58 0.69 -4.34
C ALA A 59 -8.28 0.79 -2.83
N ILE A 60 -7.07 0.41 -2.40
CA ILE A 60 -6.66 0.45 -1.00
C ILE A 60 -6.62 1.89 -0.48
N LYS A 61 -6.19 2.88 -1.28
CA LYS A 61 -6.15 4.30 -0.86
C LYS A 61 -7.52 4.79 -0.36
N ARG A 62 -8.61 4.29 -0.97
CA ARG A 62 -10.00 4.65 -0.66
C ARG A 62 -10.57 3.92 0.57
N LEU A 63 -9.88 2.90 1.08
CA LEU A 63 -10.29 2.23 2.30
C LEU A 63 -10.19 3.15 3.51
N SER A 64 -11.09 2.94 4.47
CA SER A 64 -11.00 3.55 5.79
C SER A 64 -9.73 3.09 6.50
N ALA A 65 -9.27 3.87 7.50
CA ALA A 65 -8.10 3.49 8.29
C ALA A 65 -8.29 2.13 8.98
N ALA A 66 -9.50 1.81 9.44
CA ALA A 66 -9.85 0.52 10.03
C ALA A 66 -9.73 -0.63 9.01
N ALA A 67 -10.29 -0.47 7.81
CA ALA A 67 -10.21 -1.48 6.77
C ALA A 67 -8.77 -1.73 6.30
N LYS A 68 -7.93 -0.68 6.21
CA LYS A 68 -6.49 -0.83 5.91
C LYS A 68 -5.76 -1.64 6.99
N ARG A 69 -6.07 -1.40 8.27
CA ARG A 69 -5.48 -2.16 9.39
C ARG A 69 -5.91 -3.62 9.38
N GLN A 70 -7.18 -3.89 9.13
CA GLN A 70 -7.68 -5.26 8.99
C GLN A 70 -6.97 -5.98 7.83
N LEU A 71 -6.85 -5.33 6.69
CA LEU A 71 -6.14 -5.87 5.53
C LEU A 71 -4.66 -6.17 5.86
N ALA A 72 -3.98 -5.24 6.55
CA ALA A 72 -2.60 -5.45 6.98
C ALA A 72 -2.46 -6.61 7.99
N ALA A 73 -3.43 -6.78 8.89
CA ALA A 73 -3.45 -7.86 9.87
C ALA A 73 -3.73 -9.23 9.24
N GLN A 74 -4.57 -9.28 8.20
CA GLN A 74 -4.86 -10.52 7.46
C GLN A 74 -3.66 -10.99 6.63
N GLY A 75 -2.86 -10.06 6.10
CA GLY A 75 -1.68 -10.38 5.27
C GLY A 75 -2.00 -10.92 3.87
N ASP A 76 -3.25 -11.30 3.61
CA ASP A 76 -3.69 -11.86 2.34
C ASP A 76 -4.43 -10.81 1.49
N LEU A 77 -3.64 -10.11 0.68
CA LEU A 77 -4.20 -9.17 -0.29
C LEU A 77 -4.91 -9.88 -1.46
N ASN A 78 -4.53 -11.12 -1.78
CA ASN A 78 -5.15 -11.88 -2.88
C ASN A 78 -6.62 -12.20 -2.57
N ALA A 79 -6.89 -12.71 -1.37
CA ALA A 79 -8.26 -12.99 -0.92
C ALA A 79 -9.14 -11.72 -0.91
N TRP A 80 -8.58 -10.60 -0.44
CA TRP A 80 -9.29 -9.32 -0.46
C TRP A 80 -9.55 -8.82 -1.89
N LEU A 81 -8.58 -8.97 -2.79
CA LEU A 81 -8.71 -8.58 -4.19
C LEU A 81 -9.77 -9.42 -4.93
N ALA A 82 -9.80 -10.73 -4.69
CA ALA A 82 -10.78 -11.65 -5.30
C ALA A 82 -12.22 -11.37 -4.88
N THR A 83 -12.43 -10.79 -3.70
CA THR A 83 -13.75 -10.48 -3.13
C THR A 83 -14.13 -9.00 -3.26
N SER A 84 -13.23 -8.16 -3.79
CA SER A 84 -13.47 -6.73 -3.92
C SER A 84 -14.40 -6.42 -5.10
N PRO A 85 -15.56 -5.76 -4.87
CA PRO A 85 -16.60 -5.54 -5.89
C PRO A 85 -16.22 -4.55 -7.01
N ARG A 86 -14.92 -4.27 -7.22
CA ARG A 86 -14.40 -3.25 -8.15
C ARG A 86 -13.32 -3.75 -9.11
N GLN A 87 -13.18 -5.07 -9.30
CA GLN A 87 -12.29 -5.62 -10.34
C GLN A 87 -12.97 -5.83 -11.70
N ALA A 88 -14.31 -5.76 -11.77
CA ALA A 88 -15.05 -5.91 -13.02
C ALA A 88 -15.16 -4.58 -13.80
N SER A 89 -14.06 -4.13 -14.39
CA SER A 89 -14.07 -3.26 -15.59
C SER A 89 -12.63 -3.09 -16.09
N ASP A 90 -12.18 -4.02 -16.91
CA ASP A 90 -11.21 -3.80 -18.00
C ASP A 90 -11.14 -5.10 -18.80
N THR A 91 -12.20 -5.35 -19.55
CA THR A 91 -12.19 -6.27 -20.69
C THR A 91 -13.14 -5.69 -21.72
N GLN A 92 -12.59 -4.88 -22.62
CA GLN A 92 -12.78 -4.97 -24.07
C GLN A 92 -11.75 -4.05 -24.73
#